data_AF-A0A8T7AN41-F1
#
_entry.id   AF-A0A8T7AN41-F1
#
_cell.length_a   1.000
_cell.length_b   1.000
_cell.length_c   1.000
_cell.angle_alpha   90.00
_cell.angle_beta   90.00
_cell.angle_gamma   90.00
#
_symmetry.space_group_name_H-M   'P 1'
#
loop_
_entity.id
_entity.type
_entity.pdbx_description
1 polymer ?
#
loop_
_entity_poly.entity_id
_entity_poly.type
_entity_poly.pdbx_seq_one_letter_code
_entity_poly.pdbx_strand_id
1 'polypeptide(L)'
;MTYRSKIHSRKTPQRGFSLVELLVAMVLSLILIAATAQSYVSSKATYRNTTQVSELQGNVRFSSYFLSTEIKKTGNMGCFQDVTSVLQDNAGNLGLFDFSVPVQVWSFQGTEENTNYVIGSDTPVAAGVGRGQWRNKDNVRLPAKLRDRIVPGTDLIVFTSVGENLPVALEDGNKVADLDLEVNGRHTADRGQLILVGDCQYADIFQHTTNSKIRFSLDGNVNPGNNTFNSGWSRPWNSAHEVRAINHFAYYIG
;
A
#
# COMPACT_ATOMS: atom_id res chain seq x y z
N MET A 1 -11.48 18.37 101.21
CA MET A 1 -12.43 18.91 100.20
C MET A 1 -12.02 18.42 98.83
N THR A 2 -12.77 17.50 98.23
CA THR A 2 -12.58 17.08 96.83
C THR A 2 -13.95 16.82 96.21
N TYR A 3 -14.39 17.73 95.34
CA TYR A 3 -15.66 17.69 94.64
C TYR A 3 -15.51 16.88 93.34
N ARG A 4 -16.13 15.70 93.26
CA ARG A 4 -16.22 14.91 92.03
C ARG A 4 -17.46 15.31 91.25
N SER A 5 -17.26 16.05 90.16
CA SER A 5 -18.27 16.33 89.12
C SER A 5 -18.67 15.05 88.40
N LYS A 6 -19.96 14.68 88.44
CA LYS A 6 -20.53 13.57 87.65
C LYS A 6 -20.98 14.11 86.28
N ILE A 7 -20.22 13.78 85.23
CA ILE A 7 -20.63 14.03 83.84
C ILE A 7 -21.81 13.09 83.50
N HIS A 8 -23.01 13.64 83.33
CA HIS A 8 -24.17 12.90 82.84
C HIS A 8 -24.09 12.78 81.32
N SER A 9 -23.78 11.58 80.82
CA SER A 9 -23.97 11.23 79.41
C SER A 9 -25.47 11.11 79.14
N ARG A 10 -26.05 12.11 78.46
CA ARG A 10 -27.40 12.00 77.90
C ARG A 10 -27.37 10.99 76.76
N LYS A 11 -27.85 9.77 77.01
CA LYS A 11 -28.20 8.84 75.94
C LYS A 11 -29.44 9.40 75.24
N THR A 12 -29.27 9.94 74.04
CA THR A 12 -30.39 10.25 73.15
C THR A 12 -31.11 8.93 72.81
N PRO A 13 -32.44 8.86 72.96
CA PRO A 13 -33.17 7.67 72.57
C PRO A 13 -33.07 7.50 71.05
N GLN A 14 -32.55 6.35 70.59
CA GLN A 14 -32.65 5.97 69.19
C GLN A 14 -34.13 5.76 68.85
N ARG A 15 -34.69 6.67 68.05
CA ARG A 15 -35.97 6.43 67.39
C ARG A 15 -35.70 5.47 66.23
N GLY A 16 -36.37 4.33 66.22
CA GLY A 16 -36.33 3.40 65.10
C GLY A 16 -36.94 4.03 63.84
N PHE A 17 -36.51 3.58 62.67
CA PHE A 17 -37.04 4.05 61.40
C PHE A 17 -38.47 3.55 61.17
N SER A 18 -39.30 4.43 60.62
CA SER A 18 -40.63 4.05 60.12
C SER A 18 -40.50 3.12 58.91
N LEU A 19 -41.44 2.18 58.75
CA LEU A 19 -41.53 1.34 57.55
C LEU A 19 -41.60 2.19 56.27
N VAL A 20 -42.26 3.35 56.34
CA VAL A 20 -42.34 4.32 55.24
C VAL A 20 -40.98 4.95 54.93
N GLU A 21 -40.16 5.27 55.95
CA GLU A 21 -38.82 5.82 55.74
C GLU A 21 -37.91 4.81 55.04
N LEU A 22 -38.02 3.51 55.39
CA LEU A 22 -37.24 2.45 54.76
C LEU A 22 -37.67 2.22 53.30
N LEU A 23 -38.97 2.26 53.01
CA LEU A 23 -39.48 2.19 51.64
C LEU A 23 -38.99 3.36 50.78
N VAL A 24 -39.05 4.59 51.31
CA VAL A 24 -38.56 5.78 50.61
C VAL A 24 -37.04 5.68 50.36
N ALA A 25 -36.26 5.26 51.35
CA ALA A 25 -34.80 5.11 51.20
C ALA A 25 -34.42 4.08 50.12
N MET A 26 -35.14 2.96 50.01
CA MET A 26 -34.91 1.95 48.98
C MET A 26 -35.25 2.47 47.58
N VAL A 27 -36.38 3.16 47.42
CA VAL A 27 -36.77 3.75 46.14
C VAL A 27 -35.74 4.77 45.66
N LEU A 28 -35.28 5.65 46.55
CA LEU A 28 -34.24 6.63 46.22
C LEU A 28 -32.92 5.95 45.83
N SER A 29 -32.53 4.88 46.54
CA SER A 29 -31.31 4.13 46.23
C SER A 29 -31.38 3.46 44.86
N LEU A 30 -32.53 2.86 44.50
CA LEU A 30 -32.74 2.24 43.19
C LEU A 30 -32.65 3.26 42.05
N ILE A 31 -33.25 4.45 42.22
CA ILE A 31 -33.17 5.54 41.23
C ILE A 31 -31.71 5.97 41.02
N LEU A 32 -30.93 6.13 42.10
CA LEU A 32 -29.52 6.50 42.00
C LEU A 32 -28.66 5.44 41.29
N ILE A 33 -28.90 4.16 41.59
CA ILE A 33 -28.20 3.05 40.92
C ILE A 33 -28.56 3.02 39.43
N ALA A 34 -29.84 3.19 39.07
CA ALA A 34 -30.27 3.21 37.68
C ALA A 34 -29.63 4.37 36.89
N ALA A 35 -29.60 5.58 37.47
CA ALA A 35 -28.99 6.75 36.85
C ALA A 35 -27.47 6.57 36.62
N THR A 36 -26.76 6.07 37.63
CA THR A 36 -25.31 5.84 37.53
C THR A 36 -24.97 4.69 36.58
N ALA A 37 -25.77 3.63 36.54
CA ALA A 37 -25.63 2.55 35.58
C ALA A 37 -25.77 3.04 34.13
N GLN A 38 -26.74 3.90 33.85
CA GLN A 38 -26.92 4.50 32.52
C GLN A 38 -25.74 5.40 32.12
N SER A 39 -25.21 6.18 33.08
CA SER A 39 -24.01 6.99 32.88
C SER A 39 -22.78 6.12 32.57
N TYR A 40 -22.63 5.01 33.27
CA TYR A 40 -21.53 4.06 33.04
C TYR A 40 -21.62 3.37 31.68
N VAL A 41 -22.81 2.93 31.25
CA VAL A 41 -23.02 2.33 29.93
C VAL A 41 -22.70 3.33 28.82
N SER A 42 -23.18 4.57 28.96
CA SER A 42 -22.89 5.65 28.03
C SER A 42 -21.38 5.93 27.95
N SER A 43 -20.73 6.04 29.11
CA SER A 43 -19.28 6.27 29.19
C SER A 43 -18.48 5.14 28.53
N LYS A 44 -18.90 3.89 28.72
CA LYS A 44 -18.28 2.72 28.07
C LYS A 44 -18.46 2.73 26.55
N ALA A 45 -19.64 3.11 26.07
CA ALA A 45 -19.90 3.25 24.64
C ALA A 45 -19.05 4.38 24.02
N THR A 46 -18.98 5.53 24.68
CA THR A 46 -18.12 6.65 24.27
C THR A 46 -16.65 6.23 24.23
N TYR A 47 -16.16 5.55 25.27
CA TYR A 47 -14.78 5.07 25.31
C TYR A 47 -14.45 4.17 24.11
N ARG A 48 -15.33 3.22 23.78
CA ARG A 48 -15.16 2.34 22.62
C ARG A 48 -15.09 3.12 21.30
N ASN A 49 -15.98 4.08 21.10
CA ASN A 49 -15.98 4.92 19.91
C ASN A 49 -14.70 5.77 19.81
N THR A 50 -14.26 6.36 20.92
CA THR A 50 -13.02 7.12 20.97
C THR A 50 -11.81 6.25 20.64
N THR A 51 -11.74 5.03 21.17
CA THR A 51 -10.67 4.08 20.83
C THR A 51 -10.68 3.72 19.34
N GLN A 52 -11.84 3.35 18.78
CA GLN A 52 -11.96 3.02 17.36
C GLN A 52 -11.55 4.19 16.45
N VAL A 53 -12.00 5.41 16.78
CA VAL A 53 -11.60 6.62 16.05
C VAL A 53 -10.10 6.88 16.16
N SER A 54 -9.50 6.64 17.32
CA SER A 54 -8.05 6.81 17.53
C SER A 54 -7.25 5.80 16.70
N GLU A 55 -7.69 4.55 16.64
CA GLU A 55 -7.08 3.50 15.80
C GLU A 55 -7.20 3.85 14.31
N LEU A 56 -8.40 4.28 13.87
CA LEU A 56 -8.64 4.72 12.49
C LEU A 56 -7.73 5.90 12.11
N GLN A 57 -7.62 6.91 12.98
CA GLN A 57 -6.72 8.05 12.75
C GLN A 57 -5.25 7.64 12.67
N GLY A 58 -4.83 6.67 13.48
CA GLY A 58 -3.50 6.08 13.42
C GLY A 58 -3.23 5.40 12.06
N ASN A 59 -4.16 4.56 11.62
CA ASN A 59 -4.07 3.86 10.34
C ASN A 59 -4.06 4.85 9.16
N VAL A 60 -4.91 5.89 9.20
CA VAL A 60 -4.94 6.93 8.16
C VAL A 60 -3.62 7.72 8.13
N ARG A 61 -3.05 8.09 9.28
CA ARG A 61 -1.76 8.79 9.34
C ARG A 61 -0.63 7.91 8.77
N PHE A 62 -0.64 6.61 9.05
CA PHE A 62 0.33 5.68 8.50
C PHE A 62 0.16 5.55 6.99
N SER A 63 -1.03 5.21 6.50
CA SER A 63 -1.30 5.04 5.07
C SER A 63 -1.01 6.31 4.26
N SER A 64 -1.38 7.47 4.77
CA SER A 64 -1.10 8.76 4.10
C SER A 64 0.38 9.07 4.01
N TYR A 65 1.20 8.70 5.00
CA TYR A 65 2.65 8.86 4.94
C TYR A 65 3.29 8.02 3.84
N PHE A 66 2.91 6.73 3.74
CA PHE A 66 3.40 5.84 2.68
C PHE A 66 2.96 6.33 1.31
N LEU A 67 1.68 6.64 1.15
CA LEU A 67 1.12 7.14 -0.11
C LEU A 67 1.79 8.44 -0.55
N SER A 68 1.98 9.40 0.36
CA SER A 68 2.64 10.67 0.05
C SER A 68 4.09 10.48 -0.38
N THR A 69 4.79 9.50 0.22
CA THR A 69 6.18 9.19 -0.13
C THR A 69 6.28 8.60 -1.53
N GLU A 70 5.39 7.68 -1.88
CA GLU A 70 5.39 7.08 -3.21
C GLU A 70 4.92 8.07 -4.28
N ILE A 71 3.88 8.86 -4.03
CA ILE A 71 3.43 9.92 -4.96
C ILE A 71 4.55 10.90 -5.32
N LYS A 72 5.43 11.25 -4.36
CA LYS A 72 6.58 12.14 -4.63
C LYS A 72 7.63 11.53 -5.56
N LYS A 73 7.75 10.20 -5.58
CA LYS A 73 8.68 9.46 -6.44
C LYS A 73 8.04 9.07 -7.77
N THR A 74 6.71 8.99 -7.82
CA THR A 74 5.96 8.59 -9.00
C THR A 74 6.27 9.46 -10.20
N GLY A 75 6.56 8.84 -11.34
CA GLY A 75 6.84 9.53 -12.59
C GLY A 75 8.15 10.32 -12.61
N ASN A 76 8.87 10.35 -11.47
CA ASN A 76 10.22 10.85 -11.44
C ASN A 76 11.12 9.78 -12.06
N MET A 77 11.49 9.99 -13.31
CA MET A 77 12.46 9.14 -13.97
C MET A 77 13.88 9.47 -13.50
N GLY A 78 14.13 10.64 -12.91
CA GLY A 78 15.44 11.17 -12.57
C GLY A 78 15.75 12.36 -13.46
N CYS A 79 17.02 12.53 -13.83
CA CYS A 79 17.43 13.56 -14.79
C CYS A 79 17.31 13.12 -16.25
N PHE A 80 17.02 11.84 -16.55
CA PHE A 80 16.93 11.31 -17.92
C PHE A 80 15.90 12.09 -18.75
N GLN A 81 16.33 12.64 -19.89
CA GLN A 81 15.48 13.44 -20.77
C GLN A 81 14.89 12.58 -21.88
N ASP A 82 15.73 11.76 -22.51
CA ASP A 82 15.38 10.90 -23.62
C ASP A 82 15.45 9.43 -23.18
N VAL A 83 14.28 8.86 -22.90
CA VAL A 83 14.15 7.47 -22.44
C VAL A 83 13.61 6.59 -23.57
N THR A 84 14.40 5.59 -23.96
CA THR A 84 14.00 4.58 -24.94
C THR A 84 13.60 3.31 -24.20
N SER A 85 12.34 2.88 -24.34
CA SER A 85 11.88 1.59 -23.82
C SER A 85 11.95 0.55 -24.93
N VAL A 86 12.70 -0.53 -24.69
CA VAL A 86 12.70 -1.72 -25.55
C VAL A 86 11.73 -2.79 -25.03
N LEU A 87 10.82 -2.44 -24.12
CA LEU A 87 9.83 -3.39 -23.61
C LEU A 87 8.74 -3.66 -24.65
N GLN A 88 8.19 -4.88 -24.62
CA GLN A 88 7.03 -5.26 -25.42
C GLN A 88 5.96 -5.90 -24.54
N ASP A 89 4.67 -5.79 -24.89
CA ASP A 89 3.68 -6.75 -24.40
C ASP A 89 3.09 -7.49 -25.61
N ASN A 90 2.76 -8.76 -25.43
CA ASN A 90 2.13 -9.64 -26.43
C ASN A 90 0.77 -9.08 -26.91
N ALA A 91 0.17 -8.16 -26.15
CA ALA A 91 -1.08 -7.48 -26.49
C ALA A 91 -0.90 -6.15 -27.24
N GLY A 92 0.33 -5.70 -27.51
CA GLY A 92 0.60 -4.40 -28.15
C GLY A 92 0.26 -3.18 -27.29
N ASN A 93 -0.17 -3.39 -26.05
CA ASN A 93 -0.42 -2.35 -25.06
C ASN A 93 0.53 -2.58 -23.88
N LEU A 94 1.46 -1.64 -23.66
CA LEU A 94 2.47 -1.77 -22.61
C LEU A 94 1.89 -1.74 -21.20
N GLY A 95 0.65 -1.24 -21.01
CA GLY A 95 -0.04 -1.23 -19.72
C GLY A 95 0.86 -0.65 -18.63
N LEU A 96 1.13 -1.44 -17.57
CA LEU A 96 2.01 -1.07 -16.45
C LEU A 96 3.44 -0.63 -16.88
N PHE A 97 3.86 -0.99 -18.08
CA PHE A 97 5.18 -0.73 -18.65
C PHE A 97 5.20 0.48 -19.59
N ASP A 98 4.09 1.22 -19.69
CA ASP A 98 4.06 2.55 -20.27
C ASP A 98 4.51 3.59 -19.23
N PHE A 99 5.75 4.05 -19.36
CA PHE A 99 6.35 5.03 -18.45
C PHE A 99 5.87 6.46 -18.67
N SER A 100 5.13 6.74 -19.76
CA SER A 100 4.45 8.02 -19.94
C SER A 100 3.25 8.19 -19.02
N VAL A 101 2.73 7.09 -18.48
CA VAL A 101 1.61 7.04 -17.54
C VAL A 101 2.09 6.43 -16.22
N PRO A 102 2.69 7.23 -15.32
CA PRO A 102 3.34 6.70 -14.11
C PRO A 102 2.36 6.33 -12.98
N VAL A 103 1.10 6.75 -13.07
CA VAL A 103 0.01 6.33 -12.19
C VAL A 103 -1.00 5.56 -13.02
N GLN A 104 -1.25 4.31 -12.65
CA GLN A 104 -2.24 3.48 -13.34
C GLN A 104 -3.20 2.86 -12.34
N VAL A 105 -4.45 2.67 -12.77
CA VAL A 105 -5.53 2.14 -11.95
C VAL A 105 -6.15 0.93 -12.66
N TRP A 106 -6.39 -0.13 -11.91
CA TRP A 106 -7.19 -1.27 -12.35
C TRP A 106 -8.38 -1.46 -11.40
N SER A 107 -9.58 -1.36 -11.94
CA SER A 107 -10.80 -1.64 -11.20
C SER A 107 -11.15 -3.11 -11.29
N PHE A 108 -11.68 -3.65 -10.20
CA PHE A 108 -12.29 -4.97 -10.18
C PHE A 108 -13.60 -4.97 -10.97
N GLN A 109 -14.01 -6.14 -11.45
CA GLN A 109 -15.26 -6.26 -12.19
C GLN A 109 -16.45 -5.90 -11.29
N GLY A 110 -17.25 -4.94 -11.70
CA GLY A 110 -18.40 -4.43 -10.94
C GLY A 110 -18.08 -3.29 -9.97
N THR A 111 -16.83 -2.82 -9.90
CA THR A 111 -16.42 -1.61 -9.17
C THR A 111 -16.01 -0.48 -10.11
N GLU A 112 -16.23 -0.64 -11.43
CA GLU A 112 -15.83 0.36 -12.42
C GLU A 112 -16.63 1.67 -12.27
N GLU A 113 -16.11 2.74 -12.87
CA GLU A 113 -16.80 4.03 -12.89
C GLU A 113 -18.23 3.89 -13.45
N ASN A 114 -19.19 4.55 -12.81
CA ASN A 114 -20.62 4.51 -13.15
C ASN A 114 -21.30 3.14 -12.98
N THR A 115 -20.72 2.23 -12.18
CA THR A 115 -21.39 1.00 -11.76
C THR A 115 -22.00 1.15 -10.36
N ASN A 116 -23.19 0.58 -10.16
CA ASN A 116 -23.80 0.51 -8.85
C ASN A 116 -23.18 -0.64 -8.06
N TYR A 117 -22.21 -0.34 -7.20
CA TYR A 117 -21.63 -1.31 -6.30
C TYR A 117 -22.50 -1.48 -5.05
N VAL A 118 -23.00 -2.70 -4.82
CA VAL A 118 -23.72 -3.06 -3.59
C VAL A 118 -22.75 -3.77 -2.67
N ILE A 119 -22.50 -3.21 -1.48
CA ILE A 119 -21.68 -3.84 -0.44
C ILE A 119 -22.42 -5.08 0.07
N GLY A 120 -22.08 -6.25 -0.46
CA GLY A 120 -22.77 -7.51 -0.17
C GLY A 120 -22.36 -8.19 1.14
N SER A 121 -21.12 -7.95 1.60
CA SER A 121 -20.56 -8.46 2.87
C SER A 121 -19.22 -7.79 3.18
N ASP A 122 -18.83 -7.73 4.46
CA ASP A 122 -17.54 -7.16 4.94
C ASP A 122 -16.27 -7.89 4.44
N THR A 123 -16.42 -8.98 3.69
CA THR A 123 -15.31 -9.75 3.12
C THR A 123 -15.39 -9.76 1.59
N PRO A 124 -14.33 -9.34 0.87
CA PRO A 124 -14.28 -9.45 -0.58
C PRO A 124 -14.40 -10.91 -1.06
N VAL A 125 -14.97 -11.07 -2.27
CA VAL A 125 -15.35 -12.33 -2.92
C VAL A 125 -14.22 -13.40 -2.92
N ALA A 126 -14.64 -14.66 -2.82
CA ALA A 126 -13.87 -15.89 -2.61
C ALA A 126 -12.53 -16.04 -3.37
N ALA A 127 -11.57 -16.71 -2.73
CA ALA A 127 -10.33 -17.20 -3.34
C ALA A 127 -10.59 -17.95 -4.66
N GLY A 128 -9.80 -17.66 -5.69
CA GLY A 128 -9.93 -18.28 -7.03
C GLY A 128 -10.19 -17.31 -8.18
N VAL A 129 -10.33 -16.01 -7.88
CA VAL A 129 -10.54 -14.98 -8.91
C VAL A 129 -9.27 -14.75 -9.73
N GLY A 130 -9.37 -14.91 -11.05
CA GLY A 130 -8.23 -14.73 -11.96
C GLY A 130 -7.99 -13.26 -12.31
N ARG A 131 -6.74 -12.90 -12.67
CA ARG A 131 -6.33 -11.55 -13.13
C ARG A 131 -7.19 -10.95 -14.28
N GLY A 132 -8.04 -11.77 -14.92
CA GLY A 132 -8.98 -11.36 -15.97
C GLY A 132 -10.21 -10.61 -15.46
N GLN A 133 -10.34 -10.38 -14.16
CA GLN A 133 -11.42 -9.60 -13.55
C GLN A 133 -11.04 -8.15 -13.27
N TRP A 134 -9.79 -7.77 -13.53
CA TRP A 134 -9.32 -6.40 -13.38
C TRP A 134 -9.11 -5.76 -14.75
N ARG A 135 -9.59 -4.53 -14.92
CA ARG A 135 -9.39 -3.72 -16.13
C ARG A 135 -8.99 -2.30 -15.76
N ASN A 136 -8.07 -1.74 -16.53
CA ASN A 136 -7.84 -0.29 -16.50
C ASN A 136 -8.80 0.43 -17.46
N LYS A 137 -8.73 1.77 -17.51
CA LYS A 137 -9.57 2.60 -18.40
C LYS A 137 -9.47 2.23 -19.89
N ASP A 138 -8.34 1.68 -20.32
CA ASP A 138 -8.08 1.29 -21.71
C ASP A 138 -8.42 -0.19 -21.96
N ASN A 139 -9.19 -0.81 -21.05
CA ASN A 139 -9.60 -2.22 -21.07
C ASN A 139 -8.41 -3.22 -21.08
N VAL A 140 -7.26 -2.80 -20.54
CA VAL A 140 -6.08 -3.65 -20.36
C VAL A 140 -6.24 -4.51 -19.12
N ARG A 141 -6.00 -5.80 -19.27
CA ARG A 141 -6.01 -6.78 -18.18
C ARG A 141 -4.86 -6.54 -17.21
N LEU A 142 -5.07 -6.84 -15.93
CA LEU A 142 -4.01 -6.75 -14.92
C LEU A 142 -2.77 -7.59 -15.31
N PRO A 143 -1.55 -7.04 -15.20
CA PRO A 143 -0.30 -7.75 -15.47
C PRO A 143 -0.15 -9.02 -14.61
N ALA A 144 0.43 -10.07 -15.19
CA ALA A 144 0.61 -11.35 -14.49
C ALA A 144 1.47 -11.22 -13.22
N LYS A 145 2.44 -10.31 -13.21
CA LYS A 145 3.34 -10.05 -12.06
C LYS A 145 2.61 -9.57 -10.79
N LEU A 146 1.39 -9.03 -10.92
CA LEU A 146 0.62 -8.55 -9.77
C LEU A 146 -0.39 -9.58 -9.25
N ARG A 147 -0.66 -10.67 -9.99
CA ARG A 147 -1.74 -11.62 -9.68
C ARG A 147 -1.68 -12.16 -8.26
N ASP A 148 -0.52 -12.63 -7.82
CA ASP A 148 -0.38 -13.33 -6.53
C ASP A 148 -0.13 -12.35 -5.37
N ARG A 149 -0.22 -11.04 -5.63
CA ARG A 149 0.08 -9.96 -4.67
C ARG A 149 -1.12 -9.04 -4.38
N ILE A 150 -2.31 -9.40 -4.85
CA ILE A 150 -3.51 -8.57 -4.76
C ILE A 150 -4.64 -9.27 -4.01
N VAL A 151 -5.54 -8.47 -3.44
CA VAL A 151 -6.73 -8.96 -2.76
C VAL A 151 -7.87 -9.05 -3.79
N PRO A 152 -8.53 -10.21 -3.98
CA PRO A 152 -9.71 -10.31 -4.83
C PRO A 152 -10.80 -9.31 -4.40
N GLY A 153 -11.50 -8.70 -5.36
CA GLY A 153 -12.60 -7.76 -5.06
C GLY A 153 -12.19 -6.32 -4.74
N THR A 154 -10.89 -6.03 -4.68
CA THR A 154 -10.39 -4.65 -4.48
C THR A 154 -9.90 -4.03 -5.78
N ASP A 155 -10.00 -2.73 -5.88
CA ASP A 155 -9.34 -1.93 -6.91
C ASP A 155 -7.85 -1.77 -6.62
N LEU A 156 -7.08 -1.41 -7.63
CA LEU A 156 -5.64 -1.27 -7.54
C LEU A 156 -5.20 0.07 -8.09
N ILE A 157 -4.37 0.78 -7.34
CA ILE A 157 -3.58 1.89 -7.85
C ILE A 157 -2.11 1.50 -7.84
N VAL A 158 -1.43 1.73 -8.95
CA VAL A 158 -0.02 1.38 -9.12
C VAL A 158 0.76 2.63 -9.47
N PHE A 159 1.82 2.86 -8.70
CA PHE A 159 2.79 3.92 -8.91
C PHE A 159 4.06 3.35 -9.50
N THR A 160 4.54 3.96 -10.57
CA THR A 160 5.81 3.62 -11.21
C THR A 160 6.84 4.70 -10.89
N SER A 161 8.01 4.27 -10.42
CA SER A 161 9.13 5.15 -10.12
C SER A 161 10.46 4.49 -10.49
N VAL A 162 11.47 5.32 -10.76
CA VAL A 162 12.84 4.84 -10.88
C VAL A 162 13.40 4.70 -9.46
N GLY A 163 13.90 3.51 -9.17
CA GLY A 163 14.53 3.16 -7.91
C GLY A 163 15.95 3.68 -7.79
N GLU A 164 16.63 3.18 -6.75
CA GLU A 164 18.02 3.51 -6.48
C GLU A 164 18.97 2.83 -7.47
N ASN A 165 20.22 3.31 -7.48
CA ASN A 165 21.30 2.72 -8.26
C ASN A 165 21.52 1.27 -7.83
N LEU A 166 21.49 0.36 -8.80
CA LEU A 166 21.93 -1.00 -8.59
C LEU A 166 23.46 -1.00 -8.47
N PRO A 167 24.06 -1.80 -7.56
CA PRO A 167 25.50 -1.91 -7.39
C PRO A 167 26.10 -2.73 -8.54
N VAL A 168 26.02 -2.18 -9.75
CA VAL A 168 26.44 -2.79 -11.00
C VAL A 168 27.37 -1.80 -11.68
N ALA A 169 28.64 -2.19 -11.84
CA ALA A 169 29.59 -1.40 -12.61
C ALA A 169 29.60 -1.91 -14.04
N LEU A 170 29.38 -1.02 -15.01
CA LEU A 170 29.41 -1.39 -16.42
C LEU A 170 30.86 -1.61 -16.89
N GLU A 171 31.04 -2.54 -17.82
CA GLU A 171 32.31 -2.68 -18.54
C GLU A 171 32.42 -1.61 -19.64
N ASP A 172 33.64 -1.19 -19.93
CA ASP A 172 33.90 -0.32 -21.06
C ASP A 172 33.81 -1.13 -22.36
N GLY A 173 33.10 -0.61 -23.35
CA GLY A 173 33.01 -1.22 -24.67
C GLY A 173 31.67 -1.83 -25.04
N ASN A 174 30.61 -1.62 -24.25
CA ASN A 174 29.25 -1.94 -24.67
C ASN A 174 28.85 -1.06 -25.85
N LYS A 175 28.57 -1.67 -27.00
CA LYS A 175 28.21 -1.03 -28.27
C LYS A 175 26.73 -1.12 -28.51
N VAL A 176 26.22 -0.21 -29.33
CA VAL A 176 24.82 -0.18 -29.83
C VAL A 176 24.34 -1.54 -30.34
N ALA A 177 25.19 -2.33 -30.99
CA ALA A 177 24.81 -3.63 -31.56
C ALA A 177 24.88 -4.80 -30.57
N ASP A 178 25.32 -4.55 -29.33
CA ASP A 178 25.42 -5.60 -28.33
C ASP A 178 24.02 -5.96 -27.81
N LEU A 179 23.79 -7.27 -27.65
CA LEU A 179 22.54 -7.81 -27.09
C LEU A 179 22.65 -8.05 -25.57
N ASP A 180 23.86 -7.91 -25.03
CA ASP A 180 24.16 -8.03 -23.62
C ASP A 180 24.78 -6.73 -23.13
N LEU A 181 24.44 -6.36 -21.91
CA LEU A 181 25.15 -5.34 -21.16
C LEU A 181 26.20 -6.04 -20.31
N GLU A 182 27.46 -5.88 -20.70
CA GLU A 182 28.62 -6.36 -19.98
C GLU A 182 28.82 -5.53 -18.71
N VAL A 183 28.93 -6.25 -17.60
CA VAL A 183 29.02 -5.71 -16.25
C VAL A 183 30.20 -6.35 -15.53
N ASN A 184 30.94 -5.53 -14.81
CA ASN A 184 32.05 -5.95 -13.98
C ASN A 184 31.52 -6.64 -12.71
N GLY A 185 31.87 -7.91 -12.55
CA GLY A 185 31.60 -8.65 -11.31
C GLY A 185 30.17 -9.18 -11.18
N ARG A 186 29.74 -9.43 -9.94
CA ARG A 186 28.41 -10.00 -9.64
C ARG A 186 27.37 -8.88 -9.51
N HIS A 187 26.19 -9.08 -10.09
CA HIS A 187 25.04 -8.20 -9.92
C HIS A 187 23.95 -8.86 -9.06
N THR A 188 23.08 -8.03 -8.46
CA THR A 188 21.94 -8.48 -7.64
C THR A 188 20.59 -8.36 -8.36
N ALA A 189 20.60 -8.04 -9.66
CA ALA A 189 19.36 -7.93 -10.43
C ALA A 189 18.67 -9.30 -10.57
N ASP A 190 17.39 -9.35 -10.22
CA ASP A 190 16.58 -10.56 -10.32
C ASP A 190 16.07 -10.77 -11.75
N ARG A 191 16.00 -12.03 -12.20
CA ARG A 191 15.43 -12.35 -13.51
C ARG A 191 14.00 -11.82 -13.61
N GLY A 192 13.72 -11.07 -14.67
CA GLY A 192 12.44 -10.45 -14.94
C GLY A 192 12.27 -9.05 -14.34
N GLN A 193 13.24 -8.54 -13.59
CA GLN A 193 13.29 -7.16 -13.12
C GLN A 193 13.46 -6.20 -14.30
N LEU A 194 12.83 -5.03 -14.20
CA LEU A 194 13.00 -3.96 -15.17
C LEU A 194 14.17 -3.08 -14.75
N ILE A 195 15.06 -2.82 -15.69
CA ILE A 195 16.30 -2.09 -15.48
C ILE A 195 16.31 -0.89 -16.43
N LEU A 196 16.81 0.21 -15.91
CA LEU A 196 17.14 1.41 -16.65
C LEU A 196 18.66 1.57 -16.63
N VAL A 197 19.28 1.74 -17.80
CA VAL A 197 20.70 2.12 -17.93
C VAL A 197 20.77 3.50 -18.57
N GLY A 198 21.61 4.40 -18.04
CA GLY A 198 21.70 5.73 -18.62
C GLY A 198 22.54 6.74 -17.86
N ASP A 199 22.46 7.99 -18.32
CA ASP A 199 23.00 9.20 -17.70
C ASP A 199 21.92 10.31 -17.61
N CYS A 200 22.26 11.53 -17.20
CA CYS A 200 21.26 12.60 -17.11
C CYS A 200 20.67 13.09 -18.45
N GLN A 201 21.04 12.53 -19.59
CA GLN A 201 20.48 12.90 -20.88
C GLN A 201 19.69 11.75 -21.51
N TYR A 202 20.26 10.55 -21.50
CA TYR A 202 19.75 9.40 -22.22
C TYR A 202 19.59 8.18 -21.31
N ALA A 203 18.54 7.39 -21.55
CA ALA A 203 18.37 6.10 -20.91
C ALA A 203 17.71 5.05 -21.81
N ASP A 204 18.06 3.79 -21.57
CA ASP A 204 17.39 2.62 -22.12
C ASP A 204 16.73 1.80 -21.01
N ILE A 205 15.47 1.40 -21.23
CA ILE A 205 14.72 0.52 -20.33
C ILE A 205 14.51 -0.84 -20.98
N PHE A 206 14.86 -1.89 -20.24
CA PHE A 206 14.73 -3.28 -20.68
C PHE A 206 14.42 -4.21 -19.51
N GLN A 207 13.99 -5.43 -19.82
CA GLN A 207 13.80 -6.49 -18.85
C GLN A 207 15.06 -7.36 -18.77
N HIS A 208 15.54 -7.61 -17.56
CA HIS A 208 16.62 -8.56 -17.31
C HIS A 208 16.17 -10.00 -17.51
N THR A 209 16.86 -10.78 -18.35
CA THR A 209 16.35 -12.10 -18.80
C THR A 209 17.19 -13.32 -18.39
N THR A 210 18.45 -13.15 -17.96
CA THR A 210 19.35 -14.27 -17.59
C THR A 210 20.07 -14.04 -16.27
N ASN A 211 20.66 -15.08 -15.69
CA ASN A 211 21.18 -15.04 -14.32
C ASN A 211 22.67 -14.67 -14.18
N SER A 212 23.39 -14.38 -15.28
CA SER A 212 24.87 -14.29 -15.25
C SER A 212 25.48 -13.08 -15.97
N LYS A 213 24.76 -12.47 -16.92
CA LYS A 213 25.03 -11.13 -17.46
C LYS A 213 23.72 -10.36 -17.46
N ILE A 214 23.79 -9.02 -17.46
CA ILE A 214 22.61 -8.20 -17.72
C ILE A 214 22.26 -8.35 -19.22
N ARG A 215 21.54 -9.42 -19.52
CA ARG A 215 21.15 -9.80 -20.88
C ARG A 215 19.81 -9.21 -21.23
N PHE A 216 19.78 -8.58 -22.39
CA PHE A 216 18.58 -8.38 -23.18
C PHE A 216 18.41 -9.64 -24.05
N SER A 217 17.54 -10.56 -23.62
CA SER A 217 17.13 -11.69 -24.48
C SER A 217 15.90 -11.25 -25.26
N LEU A 218 15.91 -11.49 -26.57
CA LEU A 218 14.78 -11.31 -27.48
C LEU A 218 13.72 -12.39 -27.25
N ASP A 219 13.24 -12.53 -26.02
CA ASP A 219 12.22 -13.49 -25.66
C ASP A 219 10.84 -12.81 -25.73
N GLY A 220 10.30 -12.68 -26.94
CA GLY A 220 8.97 -12.14 -27.20
C GLY A 220 7.80 -12.94 -26.62
N ASN A 221 8.07 -13.89 -25.70
CA ASN A 221 7.09 -14.69 -24.98
C ASN A 221 7.04 -14.40 -23.47
N VAL A 222 7.81 -13.42 -22.98
CA VAL A 222 7.71 -12.92 -21.60
C VAL A 222 6.82 -11.67 -21.59
N ASN A 223 6.10 -11.39 -20.50
CA ASN A 223 5.31 -10.14 -20.35
C ASN A 223 5.84 -9.28 -19.17
N PRO A 224 6.32 -8.04 -19.43
CA PRO A 224 6.58 -7.51 -20.78
C PRO A 224 7.68 -8.37 -21.39
N GLY A 225 7.97 -8.38 -22.66
CA GLY A 225 9.20 -8.95 -23.18
C GLY A 225 10.22 -7.84 -23.35
N ASN A 226 11.29 -8.20 -24.00
CA ASN A 226 12.11 -7.27 -24.75
C ASN A 226 11.72 -7.37 -26.23
N ASN A 227 11.52 -6.24 -26.89
CA ASN A 227 11.10 -6.15 -28.28
C ASN A 227 12.25 -6.52 -29.23
N THR A 228 11.91 -6.94 -30.46
CA THR A 228 12.89 -7.36 -31.48
C THR A 228 13.24 -6.27 -32.50
N PHE A 229 12.66 -5.08 -32.37
CA PHE A 229 12.79 -3.99 -33.34
C PHE A 229 13.82 -2.98 -32.84
N ASN A 230 14.98 -2.93 -33.49
CA ASN A 230 16.28 -2.36 -33.09
C ASN A 230 17.12 -3.34 -32.26
N SER A 231 18.06 -3.99 -32.94
CA SER A 231 18.93 -5.08 -32.45
C SER A 231 20.01 -4.63 -31.45
N GLY A 232 19.67 -3.74 -30.52
CA GLY A 232 20.53 -3.36 -29.40
C GLY A 232 20.19 -1.99 -28.82
N TRP A 233 21.13 -1.43 -28.08
CA TRP A 233 20.98 -0.21 -27.28
C TRP A 233 20.74 1.05 -28.12
N SER A 234 20.11 2.08 -27.57
CA SER A 234 20.01 3.37 -28.27
C SER A 234 21.38 4.02 -28.44
N ARG A 235 22.33 3.71 -27.55
CA ARG A 235 23.68 4.28 -27.46
C ARG A 235 24.69 3.27 -26.86
N PRO A 236 26.01 3.46 -27.08
CA PRO A 236 27.00 2.69 -26.35
C PRO A 236 27.00 3.08 -24.87
N TRP A 237 27.19 2.09 -24.00
CA TRP A 237 27.25 2.27 -22.55
C TRP A 237 28.66 1.91 -22.03
N ASN A 238 29.07 2.50 -20.93
CA ASN A 238 30.40 2.29 -20.37
C ASN A 238 30.40 2.53 -18.85
N SER A 239 31.55 2.39 -18.21
CA SER A 239 31.72 2.52 -16.76
C SER A 239 31.30 3.87 -16.15
N ALA A 240 31.08 4.92 -16.96
CA ALA A 240 30.61 6.23 -16.49
C ALA A 240 29.08 6.32 -16.32
N HIS A 241 28.33 5.31 -16.78
CA HIS A 241 26.86 5.32 -16.75
C HIS A 241 26.32 4.54 -15.57
N GLU A 242 25.10 4.88 -15.15
CA GLU A 242 24.45 4.27 -14.01
C GLU A 242 23.40 3.25 -14.45
N VAL A 243 23.21 2.23 -13.62
CA VAL A 243 22.16 1.22 -13.77
C VAL A 243 21.22 1.33 -12.60
N ARG A 244 19.91 1.43 -12.86
CA ARG A 244 18.86 1.60 -11.85
C ARG A 244 17.76 0.58 -12.04
N ALA A 245 17.12 0.18 -10.94
CA ALA A 245 15.93 -0.64 -10.99
C ALA A 245 14.69 0.22 -11.22
N ILE A 246 13.71 -0.28 -11.96
CA ILE A 246 12.37 0.33 -12.01
C ILE A 246 11.47 -0.40 -11.03
N ASN A 247 10.73 0.38 -10.23
CA ASN A 247 9.84 -0.14 -9.21
C ASN A 247 8.38 0.17 -9.54
N HIS A 248 7.52 -0.79 -9.22
CA HIS A 248 6.07 -0.62 -9.23
C HIS A 248 5.52 -0.88 -7.82
N PHE A 249 4.88 0.12 -7.24
CA PHE A 249 4.23 0.04 -5.94
C PHE A 249 2.72 -0.03 -6.13
N ALA A 250 2.12 -1.18 -5.84
CA ALA A 250 0.69 -1.41 -5.97
C ALA A 250 0.01 -1.32 -4.59
N TYR A 251 -1.05 -0.54 -4.51
CA TYR A 251 -1.93 -0.44 -3.35
C TYR A 251 -3.33 -0.94 -3.74
N TYR A 252 -3.95 -1.68 -2.83
CA TYR A 252 -5.34 -2.08 -2.98
C TYR A 252 -6.27 -1.06 -2.32
N ILE A 253 -7.43 -0.86 -2.93
CA ILE A 253 -8.48 0.04 -2.46
C ILE A 253 -9.78 -0.76 -2.42
N GLY A 254 -10.38 -0.88 -1.24
CA GLY A 254 -11.60 -1.64 -1.00
C GLY A 254 -11.96 -1.67 0.47
#